data_AF-A0A1E5MKI3-F1
#
_entry.id   AF-A0A1E5MKI3-F1
#
_cell.length_a   1.000
_cell.length_b   1.000
_cell.length_c   1.000
_cell.angle_alpha   90.00
_cell.angle_beta   90.00
_cell.angle_gamma   90.00
#
_symmetry.space_group_name_H-M   'P 1'
#
loop_
_entity.id
_entity.type
_entity.pdbx_description
1 polymer ?
#
loop_
_entity_poly.entity_id
_entity_poly.type
_entity_poly.pdbx_seq_one_letter_code
_entity_poly.pdbx_strand_id
1 'polypeptide(L)'
;MHDRSDHADTPSQHHPAVARLLAELDAARVGIVVLDELDAPRRERVVAELRTAVPDLASRAAHEAGAEHVVATIRAVADRAPDGDGPGGAAATGLWEDIVHTAVEAARAVGRPEPVTLVR
;
A
#
# COMPACT_ATOMS: atom_id res chain seq x y z
N MET A 1 -25.37 27.53 -21.24
CA MET A 1 -24.28 26.75 -21.90
C MET A 1 -23.21 26.55 -20.85
N HIS A 2 -23.35 25.48 -20.06
CA HIS A 2 -22.35 25.05 -19.08
C HIS A 2 -21.30 24.27 -19.84
N ASP A 3 -20.08 24.77 -19.92
CA ASP A 3 -18.89 23.91 -19.93
C ASP A 3 -17.63 24.77 -19.77
N ARG A 4 -17.12 24.80 -18.55
CA ARG A 4 -15.69 24.65 -18.34
C ARG A 4 -15.56 23.97 -17.00
N SER A 5 -15.69 22.64 -17.07
CA SER A 5 -15.29 21.73 -16.02
C SER A 5 -13.90 22.15 -15.55
N ASP A 6 -13.83 22.82 -14.40
CA ASP A 6 -12.62 22.93 -13.62
C ASP A 6 -12.14 21.50 -13.44
N HIS A 7 -11.10 21.15 -14.21
CA HIS A 7 -10.29 19.99 -13.95
C HIS A 7 -9.87 20.14 -12.50
N ALA A 8 -10.50 19.34 -11.63
CA ALA A 8 -10.05 19.18 -10.27
C ALA A 8 -8.61 18.69 -10.35
N ASP A 9 -7.66 19.61 -10.26
CA ASP A 9 -6.33 19.37 -9.72
C ASP A 9 -6.57 18.53 -8.48
N THR A 10 -6.28 17.23 -8.57
CA THR A 10 -6.52 16.32 -7.45
C THR A 10 -5.45 16.68 -6.43
N PRO A 11 -5.75 17.38 -5.32
CA PRO A 11 -4.75 17.83 -4.35
C PRO A 11 -4.04 16.64 -3.68
N SER A 12 -4.62 15.46 -3.89
CA SER A 12 -4.30 14.15 -3.37
C SER A 12 -3.01 13.53 -3.94
N GLN A 13 -2.50 13.98 -5.10
CA GLN A 13 -1.20 13.52 -5.63
C GLN A 13 0.01 14.28 -5.05
N HIS A 14 -0.20 15.35 -4.28
CA HIS A 14 0.88 16.24 -3.84
C HIS A 14 1.41 16.00 -2.42
N HIS A 15 0.82 15.10 -1.63
CA HIS A 15 1.27 14.87 -0.26
C HIS A 15 2.56 14.01 -0.23
N PRO A 16 3.69 14.48 0.32
CA PRO A 16 4.97 13.74 0.29
C PRO A 16 4.90 12.32 0.86
N ALA A 17 4.13 12.11 1.93
CA ALA A 17 3.93 10.77 2.51
C ALA A 17 3.19 9.81 1.57
N VAL A 18 2.22 10.31 0.79
CA VAL A 18 1.50 9.50 -0.20
C VAL A 18 2.43 9.15 -1.36
N ALA A 19 3.24 10.09 -1.83
CA ALA A 19 4.25 9.84 -2.85
C ALA A 19 5.29 8.80 -2.40
N ARG A 20 5.72 8.87 -1.13
CA ARG A 20 6.64 7.87 -0.56
C ARG A 20 6.00 6.49 -0.45
N LEU A 21 4.74 6.40 -0.02
CA LEU A 21 4.00 5.15 -0.01
C LEU A 21 3.88 4.55 -1.41
N LEU A 22 3.55 5.36 -2.42
CA LEU A 22 3.45 4.93 -3.81
C LEU A 22 4.76 4.38 -4.36
N ALA A 23 5.86 5.10 -4.13
CA ALA A 23 7.19 4.64 -4.53
C ALA A 23 7.53 3.28 -3.90
N GLU A 24 7.16 3.09 -2.64
CA GLU A 24 7.47 1.85 -1.94
C GLU A 24 6.57 0.67 -2.33
N LEU A 25 5.29 0.94 -2.64
CA LEU A 25 4.39 -0.05 -3.21
C LEU A 25 4.86 -0.51 -4.60
N ASP A 26 5.34 0.41 -5.44
CA ASP A 26 5.87 0.03 -6.76
C ASP A 26 7.18 -0.75 -6.66
N ALA A 27 8.10 -0.32 -5.78
CA ALA A 27 9.32 -1.05 -5.49
C ALA A 27 9.03 -2.46 -4.94
N ALA A 28 8.07 -2.59 -4.02
CA ALA A 28 7.63 -3.88 -3.49
C ALA A 28 7.04 -4.77 -4.60
N ARG A 29 6.17 -4.23 -5.45
CA ARG A 29 5.56 -4.97 -6.57
C ARG A 29 6.62 -5.56 -7.51
N VAL A 30 7.61 -4.74 -7.89
CA VAL A 30 8.72 -5.19 -8.75
C VAL A 30 9.62 -6.19 -8.01
N GLY A 31 9.95 -5.92 -6.75
CA GLY A 31 10.83 -6.77 -5.95
C GLY A 31 10.27 -8.16 -5.67
N ILE A 32 8.95 -8.29 -5.52
CA ILE A 32 8.27 -9.57 -5.26
C ILE A 32 8.49 -10.57 -6.40
N VAL A 33 8.53 -10.11 -7.66
CA VAL A 33 8.72 -10.97 -8.84
C VAL A 33 10.07 -11.69 -8.83
N VAL A 34 11.12 -11.05 -8.28
CA VAL A 34 12.49 -11.59 -8.26
C VAL A 34 12.86 -12.27 -6.94
N LEU A 35 11.92 -12.41 -5.99
CA LEU A 35 12.20 -13.04 -4.69
C LEU A 35 12.64 -14.50 -4.81
N ASP A 36 12.17 -15.21 -5.84
CA ASP A 36 12.53 -16.60 -6.08
C ASP A 36 13.98 -16.79 -6.56
N GLU A 37 14.62 -15.71 -7.02
CA GLU A 37 16.05 -15.71 -7.35
C GLU A 37 16.94 -15.61 -6.10
N LEU A 38 16.36 -15.28 -4.95
CA LEU A 38 17.07 -15.17 -3.68
C LEU A 38 17.13 -16.52 -2.96
N ASP A 39 18.21 -16.73 -2.20
CA ASP A 39 18.26 -17.82 -1.23
C ASP A 39 17.16 -17.66 -0.16
N ALA A 40 16.77 -18.78 0.45
CA ALA A 40 15.64 -18.79 1.39
C ALA A 40 15.83 -17.81 2.58
N PRO A 41 16.99 -17.75 3.27
CA PRO A 41 17.18 -16.79 4.37
C PRO A 41 17.06 -15.33 3.94
N ARG A 42 17.57 -14.97 2.76
CA ARG A 42 17.48 -13.61 2.24
C ARG A 42 16.06 -13.28 1.80
N ARG A 43 15.38 -14.21 1.12
CA ARG A 43 13.97 -14.06 0.75
C ARG A 43 13.08 -13.83 1.97
N GLU A 44 13.22 -14.66 3.01
CA GLU A 44 12.44 -14.53 4.25
C GLU A 44 12.65 -13.18 4.93
N ARG A 45 13.89 -12.67 4.94
CA ARG A 45 14.19 -11.34 5.48
C ARG A 45 13.49 -10.24 4.69
N VAL A 46 13.58 -10.24 3.36
CA VAL A 46 12.93 -9.22 2.53
C VAL A 46 11.41 -9.28 2.69
N VAL A 47 10.83 -10.48 2.73
CA VAL A 47 9.39 -10.65 2.99
C VAL A 47 8.99 -10.08 4.35
N ALA A 48 9.79 -10.33 5.39
CA ALA A 48 9.54 -9.77 6.72
C ALA A 48 9.62 -8.24 6.73
N GLU A 49 10.60 -7.66 6.04
CA GLU A 49 10.76 -6.20 5.90
C GLU A 49 9.58 -5.57 5.15
N LEU A 50 9.10 -6.17 4.05
CA LEU A 50 7.93 -5.68 3.32
C LEU A 50 6.66 -5.70 4.19
N ARG A 51 6.47 -6.78 4.96
CA ARG A 51 5.32 -6.96 5.85
C ARG A 51 5.28 -5.97 7.02
N THR A 52 6.39 -5.33 7.36
CA THR A 52 6.43 -4.28 8.39
C THR A 52 6.43 -2.89 7.79
N ALA A 53 7.30 -2.62 6.82
CA ALA A 53 7.52 -1.29 6.28
C ALA A 53 6.29 -0.72 5.54
N VAL A 54 5.59 -1.55 4.76
CA VAL A 54 4.46 -1.08 3.95
C VAL A 54 3.26 -0.69 4.82
N PRO A 55 2.79 -1.50 5.79
CA PRO A 55 1.74 -1.09 6.72
C PRO A 55 2.09 0.15 7.57
N ASP A 56 3.34 0.29 7.99
CA ASP A 56 3.81 1.46 8.75
C ASP A 56 3.75 2.74 7.92
N LEU A 57 4.20 2.68 6.66
CA LEU A 57 4.11 3.80 5.72
C LEU A 57 2.66 4.14 5.38
N ALA A 58 1.79 3.14 5.22
CA ALA A 58 0.36 3.35 4.98
C ALA A 58 -0.31 4.06 6.16
N SER A 59 0.00 3.65 7.40
CA SER A 59 -0.51 4.30 8.61
C SER A 59 -0.02 5.75 8.71
N ARG A 60 1.26 6.00 8.45
CA ARG A 60 1.83 7.36 8.46
C ARG A 60 1.19 8.24 7.39
N ALA A 61 1.10 7.75 6.16
CA ALA A 61 0.44 8.47 5.08
C ALA A 61 -1.03 8.75 5.42
N ALA A 62 -1.75 7.80 6.02
CA ALA A 62 -3.15 7.97 6.41
C ALA A 62 -3.32 9.02 7.52
N HIS A 63 -2.35 9.10 8.45
CA HIS A 63 -2.33 10.11 9.49
C HIS A 63 -2.12 11.53 8.92
N GLU A 64 -1.26 11.65 7.90
CA GLU A 64 -0.89 12.95 7.34
C GLU A 64 -1.84 13.43 6.22
N ALA A 65 -2.32 12.52 5.36
CA ALA A 65 -3.10 12.83 4.16
C ALA A 65 -4.55 12.33 4.21
N GLY A 66 -4.95 11.66 5.29
CA GLY A 66 -6.28 11.09 5.48
C GLY A 66 -6.41 9.64 5.03
N ALA A 67 -7.07 8.82 5.85
CA ALA A 67 -7.23 7.38 5.64
C ALA A 67 -7.92 7.03 4.32
N GLU A 68 -9.05 7.67 3.99
CA GLU A 68 -9.82 7.37 2.78
C GLU A 68 -9.00 7.60 1.50
N HIS A 69 -8.26 8.72 1.45
CA HIS A 69 -7.40 9.04 0.33
C HIS A 69 -6.28 8.00 0.15
N VAL A 70 -5.64 7.60 1.25
CA VAL A 70 -4.59 6.59 1.22
C VAL A 70 -5.12 5.21 0.82
N VAL A 71 -6.28 4.80 1.32
CA VAL A 71 -6.92 3.54 0.93
C VAL A 71 -7.24 3.53 -0.57
N ALA A 72 -7.78 4.62 -1.12
CA ALA A 72 -8.04 4.74 -2.55
C ALA A 72 -6.73 4.63 -3.36
N THR A 73 -5.66 5.25 -2.87
CA THR A 73 -4.33 5.21 -3.49
C THR A 73 -3.76 3.79 -3.51
N ILE A 74 -3.79 3.07 -2.38
CA ILE A 74 -3.29 1.69 -2.28
C ILE A 74 -4.05 0.77 -3.25
N ARG A 75 -5.39 0.90 -3.31
CA ARG A 75 -6.24 0.09 -4.20
C ARG A 75 -5.93 0.33 -5.68
N ALA A 76 -5.70 1.59 -6.08
CA ALA A 76 -5.33 1.91 -7.46
C ALA A 76 -3.99 1.29 -7.90
N VAL A 77 -3.10 0.99 -6.95
CA VAL A 77 -1.85 0.25 -7.21
C VAL A 77 -2.09 -1.26 -7.15
N ALA A 78 -2.94 -1.74 -6.24
CA ALA A 78 -3.26 -3.16 -6.09
C ALA A 78 -3.81 -3.80 -7.36
N ASP A 79 -4.60 -3.05 -8.14
CA ASP A 79 -5.15 -3.48 -9.43
C ASP A 79 -4.06 -3.76 -10.49
N ARG A 80 -2.81 -3.35 -10.24
CA ARG A 80 -1.64 -3.69 -11.04
C ARG A 80 -1.00 -4.94 -10.45
N ALA A 81 -1.35 -6.10 -10.98
CA ALA A 81 -0.70 -7.36 -10.58
C ALA A 81 0.83 -7.27 -10.76
N PRO A 82 1.62 -7.97 -9.93
CA PRO A 82 3.04 -8.15 -10.21
C PRO A 82 3.19 -8.93 -11.53
N ASP A 83 3.92 -8.36 -12.48
CA ASP A 83 4.14 -8.98 -13.80
C ASP A 83 5.02 -10.22 -13.63
N GLY A 84 4.43 -11.42 -13.64
CA GLY A 84 5.15 -12.66 -13.36
C GLY A 84 4.48 -13.90 -13.93
N ASP A 85 4.71 -14.19 -15.21
CA ASP A 85 4.25 -15.43 -15.88
C ASP A 85 5.12 -16.66 -15.57
N GLY A 86 5.93 -16.60 -14.49
CA GLY A 86 6.84 -17.67 -14.07
C GLY A 86 6.23 -18.68 -13.11
N PRO A 87 6.90 -19.83 -12.85
CA PRO A 87 6.43 -20.85 -11.90
C PRO A 87 6.25 -20.34 -10.46
N GLY A 88 6.84 -19.20 -10.11
CA GLY A 88 6.66 -18.48 -8.85
C GLY A 88 5.50 -17.47 -8.81
N GLY A 89 4.86 -17.21 -9.94
CA GLY A 89 3.89 -16.12 -10.10
C GLY A 89 2.71 -16.18 -9.11
N ALA A 90 2.22 -17.37 -8.80
CA ALA A 90 1.12 -17.53 -7.83
C ALA A 90 1.54 -17.17 -6.39
N ALA A 91 2.77 -17.51 -5.99
CA ALA A 91 3.29 -17.16 -4.66
C ALA A 91 3.58 -15.65 -4.55
N ALA A 92 4.13 -15.06 -5.62
CA ALA A 92 4.32 -13.63 -5.76
C ALA A 92 2.99 -12.86 -5.66
N THR A 93 1.96 -13.29 -6.38
CA THR A 93 0.62 -12.70 -6.33
C THR A 93 0.01 -12.80 -4.92
N GLY A 94 0.07 -13.97 -4.28
CA GLY A 94 -0.46 -14.12 -2.91
C GLY A 94 0.26 -13.23 -1.89
N LEU A 95 1.59 -13.11 -1.99
CA LEU A 95 2.34 -12.19 -1.13
C LEU A 95 1.99 -10.72 -1.39
N TRP A 96 1.79 -10.33 -2.65
CA TRP A 96 1.36 -8.98 -3.02
C TRP A 96 -0.02 -8.66 -2.43
N GLU A 97 -0.99 -9.58 -2.57
CA GLU A 97 -2.33 -9.45 -2.00
C GLU A 97 -2.29 -9.28 -0.47
N ASP A 98 -1.48 -10.08 0.23
CA ASP A 98 -1.27 -9.96 1.69
C ASP A 98 -0.73 -8.57 2.10
N ILE A 99 0.29 -8.08 1.39
CA ILE A 99 0.91 -6.78 1.66
C ILE A 99 -0.09 -5.64 1.42
N VAL A 100 -0.80 -5.68 0.30
CA VAL A 100 -1.85 -4.70 -0.01
C VAL A 100 -2.95 -4.72 1.05
N HIS A 101 -3.42 -5.91 1.42
CA HIS A 101 -4.48 -6.07 2.42
C HIS A 101 -4.08 -5.46 3.77
N THR A 102 -2.89 -5.83 4.27
CA THR A 102 -2.37 -5.32 5.54
C THR A 102 -2.14 -3.81 5.52
N ALA A 103 -1.67 -3.25 4.41
CA ALA A 103 -1.51 -1.81 4.23
C ALA A 103 -2.85 -1.05 4.28
N VAL A 104 -3.90 -1.59 3.62
CA VAL A 104 -5.25 -1.02 3.66
C VAL A 104 -5.81 -1.03 5.08
N GLU A 105 -5.68 -2.15 5.80
CA GLU A 105 -6.16 -2.25 7.18
C GLU A 105 -5.43 -1.30 8.12
N ALA A 106 -4.12 -1.15 7.95
CA ALA A 106 -3.30 -0.21 8.71
C ALA A 106 -3.72 1.26 8.46
N ALA A 107 -3.94 1.65 7.20
CA ALA A 107 -4.44 2.98 6.86
C ALA A 107 -5.84 3.25 7.45
N ARG A 108 -6.74 2.26 7.39
CA ARG A 108 -8.10 2.37 7.95
C ARG A 108 -8.12 2.50 9.47
N ALA A 109 -7.20 1.84 10.17
CA ALA A 109 -7.11 1.90 11.62
C ALA A 109 -6.91 3.33 12.13
N VAL A 110 -6.18 4.17 11.38
CA VAL A 110 -5.97 5.59 11.70
C VAL A 110 -7.26 6.41 11.72
N GLY A 111 -8.19 6.11 10.81
CA GLY A 111 -9.47 6.83 10.70
C GLY A 111 -10.55 6.33 11.66
N ARG A 112 -10.28 5.25 12.41
CA ARG A 112 -11.25 4.68 13.34
C ARG A 112 -11.21 5.48 14.64
N PRO A 113 -12.33 6.08 15.10
CA PRO A 113 -12.37 6.70 16.41
C PRO A 113 -12.09 5.63 17.48
N GLU A 114 -11.11 5.87 18.34
CA GLU A 114 -10.85 5.04 19.53
C GLU A 114 -12.17 4.85 20.31
N PRO A 115 -12.53 3.62 20.71
CA PRO A 115 -13.71 3.41 21.54
C PRO A 115 -13.50 4.15 22.86
N VAL A 116 -14.30 5.18 23.10
CA VAL A 116 -14.32 5.91 24.37
C VAL A 116 -14.71 4.91 25.44
N THR A 117 -13.72 4.39 26.17
CA THR A 117 -13.96 3.51 27.30
C THR A 117 -14.52 4.37 28.42
N LEU A 118 -15.85 4.44 28.49
CA LEU A 118 -16.56 5.04 29.61
C LEU A 118 -16.33 4.14 30.83
N VAL A 119 -15.37 4.54 31.67
CA VAL A 119 -15.19 3.98 33.00
C VAL A 119 -16.46 4.33 33.80
N ARG A 120 -17.24 3.30 34.15
CA ARG A 120 -18.39 3.40 35.06
C ARG A 120 -17.95 3.30 36.50
#